data_AF-A0AA40S540-F1
#
_entry.id   AF-A0AA40S540-F1
#
_cell.length_a   1.000
_cell.length_b   1.000
_cell.length_c   1.000
_cell.angle_alpha   90.00
_cell.angle_beta   90.00
_cell.angle_gamma   90.00
#
_symmetry.space_group_name_H-M   'P 1'
#
loop_
_entity.id
_entity.type
_entity.pdbx_description
1 polymer ?
#
loop_
_entity_poly.entity_id
_entity_poly.type
_entity_poly.pdbx_seq_one_letter_code
_entity_poly.pdbx_strand_id
1 'polypeptide(L)'
;MRETMQAGALARAAEEIRAALMTTAAAIPEMDRRRGPAPKGPHLVERRSRTDPDKVTLYIRDGRDETSTRLPPERRAEAETLLDLYRLQKGARERGIIGPRMVPVAAALAHLLDAARPPRGAPDTEHAKYAAMATRLATLSRYFDNAVFKDVTTARCKKFIEWRTEQPDARYRPGSPDAPLATEASAREDLFELKKAINLYADENALAWHPEVYVPKSGPGRTRWLRRTEVARILWAIRGRVWDVATQDWKRETVVDDTGKVVTRHVMRDPEMIANRKVLRRLVTLGLYTGTRGGAMRDLRWECSADGGCIDVDGRYIHRRGFGLDPSKGKPRASSRISRKLASTVARWRQADQAAGIDYIIHQPNGERYLSTPMWLWNSVMADAGIGSDVVRHTLRHTAATWLRIARVDVRAAADLLGMSIQTMVRIYGQWTLEGQDDAADALANGAGVKAATFFGVPRPAPAPDVLAPPVGDPPRAHPVVAQRRKRDHVRANGASLRARVGYEPAGIRGGKPA
;
A
#
# COMPACT_ATOMS: atom_id res chain seq x y z
N MET A 1 -9.45 -25.91 0.83
CA MET A 1 -10.13 -25.43 -0.42
C MET A 1 -9.37 -24.31 -1.16
N ARG A 2 -8.87 -23.25 -0.51
CA ARG A 2 -8.02 -22.24 -1.20
C ARG A 2 -6.63 -22.78 -1.59
N GLU A 3 -6.03 -23.65 -0.78
CA GLU A 3 -4.75 -24.29 -1.07
C GLU A 3 -4.82 -25.24 -2.27
N THR A 4 -5.87 -26.07 -2.33
CA THR A 4 -6.14 -26.95 -3.48
C THR A 4 -6.39 -26.17 -4.78
N MET A 5 -6.97 -24.97 -4.70
CA MET A 5 -7.16 -24.07 -5.86
C MET A 5 -5.87 -23.38 -6.30
N GLN A 6 -5.01 -22.95 -5.37
CA GLN A 6 -3.72 -22.32 -5.70
C GLN A 6 -2.76 -23.31 -6.35
N ALA A 7 -2.76 -24.57 -5.91
CA ALA A 7 -2.02 -25.65 -6.57
C ALA A 7 -2.48 -25.85 -8.03
N GLY A 8 -3.79 -25.80 -8.30
CA GLY A 8 -4.34 -25.94 -9.66
C GLY A 8 -4.09 -24.74 -10.59
N ALA A 9 -3.95 -23.53 -10.06
CA ALA A 9 -3.58 -22.35 -10.84
C ALA A 9 -2.08 -22.35 -11.17
N LEU A 10 -1.24 -22.78 -10.24
CA LEU A 10 0.21 -22.95 -10.43
C LEU A 10 0.53 -24.03 -11.46
N ALA A 11 -0.13 -25.19 -11.37
CA ALA A 11 0.05 -26.27 -12.34
C ALA A 11 -0.37 -25.82 -13.76
N ARG A 12 -1.49 -25.11 -13.89
CA ARG A 12 -1.92 -24.53 -15.17
C ARG A 12 -0.94 -23.50 -15.72
N ALA A 13 -0.43 -22.61 -14.88
CA ALA A 13 0.57 -21.62 -15.27
C ALA A 13 1.88 -22.28 -15.77
N ALA A 14 2.35 -23.31 -15.07
CA ALA A 14 3.53 -24.07 -15.47
C ALA A 14 3.29 -24.79 -16.81
N GLU A 15 2.11 -25.35 -17.02
CA GLU A 15 1.75 -26.04 -18.27
C GLU A 15 1.61 -25.06 -19.45
N GLU A 16 1.03 -23.87 -19.26
CA GLU A 16 0.96 -22.82 -20.28
C GLU A 16 2.37 -22.35 -20.71
N ILE A 17 3.27 -22.13 -19.74
CA ILE A 17 4.67 -21.75 -20.02
C ILE A 17 5.40 -22.87 -20.75
N ARG A 18 5.18 -24.12 -20.34
CA ARG A 18 5.75 -25.31 -20.97
C ARG A 18 5.26 -25.47 -22.41
N ALA A 19 3.96 -25.31 -22.66
CA ALA A 19 3.37 -25.44 -24.00
C ALA A 19 3.96 -24.38 -24.96
N ALA A 20 4.08 -23.13 -24.51
CA ALA A 20 4.73 -22.07 -25.28
C ALA A 20 6.21 -22.40 -25.57
N LEU A 21 6.94 -22.94 -24.58
CA LEU A 21 8.33 -23.39 -24.75
C LEU A 21 8.49 -24.48 -25.81
N MET A 22 7.64 -25.51 -25.77
CA MET A 22 7.70 -26.62 -26.72
C MET A 22 7.36 -26.17 -28.15
N THR A 23 6.38 -25.27 -28.27
CA THR A 23 5.97 -24.70 -29.57
C THR A 23 7.07 -23.81 -30.15
N THR A 24 7.73 -22.99 -29.30
CA THR A 24 8.85 -22.15 -29.75
C THR A 24 10.06 -23.00 -30.13
N ALA A 25 10.36 -24.04 -29.35
CA ALA A 25 11.46 -24.96 -29.62
C ALA A 25 11.29 -25.70 -30.96
N ALA A 26 10.06 -26.08 -31.30
CA ALA A 26 9.73 -26.69 -32.59
C ALA A 26 9.85 -25.71 -33.77
N ALA A 27 9.70 -24.41 -33.53
CA ALA A 27 9.79 -23.36 -34.54
C ALA A 27 11.23 -22.87 -34.82
N ILE A 28 12.22 -23.31 -34.03
CA ILE A 28 13.64 -22.97 -34.25
C ILE A 28 14.20 -23.94 -35.30
N PRO A 29 14.70 -23.46 -36.46
CA PRO A 29 15.24 -24.34 -37.50
C PRO A 29 16.40 -25.19 -36.97
N GLU A 30 16.34 -26.51 -37.18
CA GLU A 30 17.49 -27.37 -36.97
C GLU A 30 18.58 -27.03 -38.00
N MET A 31 19.80 -26.74 -37.54
CA MET A 31 20.94 -26.57 -38.45
C MET A 31 21.47 -27.92 -38.92
N ASP A 32 21.84 -27.95 -40.19
CA ASP A 32 22.34 -29.11 -40.91
C ASP A 32 23.55 -29.74 -40.18
N ARG A 33 23.44 -31.02 -39.82
CA ARG A 33 24.47 -31.71 -39.02
C ARG A 33 25.65 -32.09 -39.90
N ARG A 34 26.89 -31.83 -39.44
CA ARG A 34 28.10 -32.41 -40.05
C ARG A 34 28.09 -33.94 -39.87
N ARG A 35 28.48 -34.68 -40.92
CA ARG A 35 28.42 -36.14 -41.02
C ARG A 35 29.26 -36.85 -39.93
N GLY A 36 28.61 -37.75 -39.20
CA GLY A 36 29.20 -38.73 -38.26
C GLY A 36 28.10 -39.45 -37.44
N PRO A 37 28.35 -40.63 -36.84
CA PRO A 37 27.38 -41.31 -35.99
C PRO A 37 27.06 -40.47 -34.76
N ALA A 38 25.78 -40.22 -34.48
CA ALA A 38 25.39 -39.39 -33.35
C ALA A 38 25.77 -40.06 -32.01
N PRO A 39 26.41 -39.33 -31.07
CA PRO A 39 26.58 -39.84 -29.71
C PRO A 39 25.20 -40.14 -29.09
N LYS A 40 25.10 -41.13 -28.19
CA LYS A 40 23.86 -41.38 -27.43
C LYS A 40 23.50 -40.11 -26.66
N GLY A 41 22.47 -39.41 -27.15
CA GLY A 41 21.99 -38.18 -26.53
C GLY A 41 21.44 -38.41 -25.11
N PRO A 42 21.10 -37.33 -24.40
CA PRO A 42 20.49 -37.43 -23.08
C PRO A 42 19.27 -38.36 -23.13
N HIS A 43 19.14 -39.27 -22.16
CA HIS A 43 18.01 -40.20 -22.07
C HIS A 43 17.66 -40.51 -20.61
N LEU A 44 16.44 -40.99 -20.37
CA LEU A 44 16.02 -41.39 -19.03
C LEU A 44 16.59 -42.75 -18.66
N VAL A 45 17.03 -42.87 -17.41
CA VAL A 45 17.44 -44.11 -16.76
C VAL A 45 16.76 -44.23 -15.41
N GLU A 46 16.38 -45.45 -15.04
CA GLU A 46 15.78 -45.73 -13.73
C GLU A 46 16.88 -46.08 -12.72
N ARG A 47 16.82 -45.47 -11.54
CA ARG A 47 17.71 -45.79 -10.42
C ARG A 47 16.90 -46.09 -9.17
N ARG A 48 17.26 -47.20 -8.52
CA ARG A 48 16.76 -47.55 -7.18
C ARG A 48 17.50 -46.73 -6.13
N SER A 49 16.77 -46.22 -5.14
CA SER A 49 17.36 -45.52 -4.01
C SER A 49 18.27 -46.47 -3.21
N ARG A 50 19.42 -45.96 -2.75
CA ARG A 50 20.35 -46.72 -1.89
C ARG A 50 19.82 -46.93 -0.46
N THR A 51 18.88 -46.09 -0.02
CA THR A 51 18.32 -46.10 1.34
C THR A 51 16.96 -46.78 1.42
N ASP A 52 16.25 -46.95 0.30
CA ASP A 52 14.90 -47.53 0.24
C ASP A 52 14.73 -48.30 -1.09
N PRO A 53 14.87 -49.64 -1.10
CA PRO A 53 14.92 -50.45 -2.32
C PRO A 53 13.66 -50.39 -3.21
N ASP A 54 12.52 -50.02 -2.61
CA ASP A 54 11.22 -49.93 -3.27
C ASP A 54 11.01 -48.58 -3.98
N LYS A 55 11.86 -47.58 -3.70
CA LYS A 55 11.80 -46.28 -4.38
C LYS A 55 12.68 -46.25 -5.62
N VAL A 56 12.03 -46.31 -6.78
CA VAL A 56 12.65 -46.07 -8.09
C VAL A 56 12.43 -44.61 -8.48
N THR A 57 13.47 -43.94 -8.98
CA THR A 57 13.40 -42.57 -9.49
C THR A 57 14.02 -42.50 -10.88
N LEU A 58 13.43 -41.71 -11.76
CA LEU A 58 13.94 -41.43 -13.09
C LEU A 58 15.06 -40.39 -13.04
N TYR A 59 16.14 -40.63 -13.77
CA TYR A 59 17.29 -39.74 -13.93
C TYR A 59 17.52 -39.46 -15.40
N ILE A 60 17.90 -38.23 -15.73
CA ILE A 60 18.39 -37.85 -17.05
C ILE A 60 19.89 -38.16 -17.06
N ARG A 61 20.31 -39.11 -17.89
CA ARG A 61 21.70 -39.46 -18.09
C ARG A 61 22.22 -38.84 -19.36
N ASP A 62 23.33 -38.13 -19.25
CA ASP A 62 24.02 -37.49 -20.35
C ASP A 62 25.52 -37.78 -20.28
N GLY A 63 25.95 -38.81 -21.00
CA GLY A 63 27.31 -39.33 -20.90
C GLY A 63 27.63 -39.84 -19.49
N ARG A 64 28.52 -39.12 -18.78
CA ARG A 64 28.97 -39.44 -17.41
C ARG A 64 28.16 -38.70 -16.33
N ASP A 65 27.39 -37.69 -16.71
CA ASP A 65 26.59 -36.89 -15.78
C ASP A 65 25.18 -37.46 -15.65
N GLU A 66 24.67 -37.54 -14.41
CA GLU A 66 23.30 -37.97 -14.11
C GLU A 66 22.57 -36.88 -13.31
N THR A 67 21.45 -36.39 -13.84
CA THR A 67 20.59 -35.38 -13.19
C THR A 67 19.26 -36.01 -12.77
N SER A 68 18.93 -35.97 -11.48
CA SER A 68 17.69 -36.56 -10.96
C SER A 68 16.44 -35.79 -11.40
N THR A 69 15.43 -36.46 -11.96
CA THR A 69 14.10 -35.83 -12.19
C THR A 69 13.22 -35.82 -10.94
N ARG A 70 13.57 -36.63 -9.92
CA ARG A 70 12.79 -36.85 -8.68
C ARG A 70 11.38 -37.40 -8.91
N LEU A 71 11.11 -37.91 -10.11
CA LEU A 71 9.83 -38.49 -10.48
C LEU A 71 9.91 -40.02 -10.44
N PRO A 72 8.87 -40.71 -9.92
CA PRO A 72 8.78 -42.16 -10.02
C PRO A 72 8.49 -42.61 -11.46
N PRO A 73 8.72 -43.89 -11.80
CA PRO A 73 8.45 -44.44 -13.13
C PRO A 73 7.01 -44.21 -13.62
N GLU A 74 6.04 -44.14 -12.70
CA GLU A 74 4.64 -43.88 -12.99
C GLU A 74 4.39 -42.50 -13.63
N ARG A 75 5.26 -41.51 -13.37
CA ARG A 75 5.19 -40.15 -13.94
C ARG A 75 6.18 -39.98 -15.09
N ARG A 76 6.39 -41.05 -15.88
CA ARG A 76 7.33 -41.06 -17.00
C ARG A 76 7.11 -39.95 -18.02
N ALA A 77 5.85 -39.63 -18.35
CA ALA A 77 5.54 -38.53 -19.27
C ALA A 77 6.09 -37.17 -18.80
N GLU A 78 6.05 -36.92 -17.49
CA GLU A 78 6.61 -35.70 -16.88
C GLU A 78 8.15 -35.75 -16.80
N ALA A 79 8.73 -36.95 -16.68
CA ALA A 79 10.19 -37.11 -16.76
C ALA A 79 10.70 -36.94 -18.20
N GLU A 80 9.95 -37.40 -19.20
CA GLU A 80 10.26 -37.22 -20.63
C GLU A 80 10.22 -35.73 -20.99
N THR A 81 9.28 -35.00 -20.40
CA THR A 81 9.23 -33.54 -20.46
C THR A 81 10.50 -32.87 -19.94
N LEU A 82 10.98 -33.29 -18.77
CA LEU A 82 12.21 -32.75 -18.18
C LEU A 82 13.44 -33.12 -19.03
N LEU A 83 13.42 -34.30 -19.64
CA LEU A 83 14.45 -34.73 -20.59
C LEU A 83 14.48 -33.83 -21.85
N ASP A 84 13.32 -33.49 -22.40
CA ASP A 84 13.25 -32.62 -23.57
C ASP A 84 13.74 -31.19 -23.26
N LEU A 85 13.37 -30.66 -22.09
CA LEU A 85 13.90 -29.39 -21.60
C LEU A 85 15.43 -29.44 -21.41
N TYR A 86 15.96 -30.53 -20.87
CA TYR A 86 17.39 -30.76 -20.72
C TYR A 86 18.11 -30.82 -22.08
N ARG A 87 17.56 -31.53 -23.07
CA ARG A 87 18.09 -31.60 -24.43
C ARG A 87 18.11 -30.23 -25.11
N LEU A 88 17.08 -29.41 -24.89
CA LEU A 88 17.01 -28.05 -25.40
C LEU A 88 18.08 -27.15 -24.76
N GLN A 89 18.24 -27.22 -23.44
CA GLN A 89 19.27 -26.47 -22.70
C GLN A 89 20.68 -26.90 -23.10
N LYS A 90 20.92 -28.20 -23.22
CA LYS A 90 22.20 -28.76 -23.67
C LYS A 90 22.50 -28.35 -25.11
N GLY A 91 21.55 -28.50 -26.02
CA GLY A 91 21.68 -28.05 -27.39
C GLY A 91 21.94 -26.54 -27.48
N ALA A 92 21.31 -25.73 -26.62
CA ALA A 92 21.57 -24.29 -26.54
C ALA A 92 23.00 -23.96 -26.07
N ARG A 93 23.56 -24.75 -25.13
CA ARG A 93 24.94 -24.61 -24.63
C ARG A 93 25.99 -25.09 -25.65
N GLU A 94 25.78 -26.24 -26.26
CA GLU A 94 26.73 -26.85 -27.23
C GLU A 94 26.80 -26.09 -28.56
N ARG A 95 25.74 -25.36 -28.92
CA ARG A 95 25.68 -24.57 -30.16
C ARG A 95 26.39 -23.21 -30.06
N GLY A 96 26.94 -22.83 -28.91
CA GLY A 96 27.80 -21.65 -28.74
C GLY A 96 27.12 -20.28 -28.93
N ILE A 97 26.04 -20.18 -29.71
CA ILE A 97 25.20 -19.01 -29.95
C ILE A 97 23.89 -19.57 -30.55
N ILE A 98 22.83 -19.75 -29.76
CA ILE A 98 21.54 -19.27 -30.26
C ILE A 98 21.70 -17.76 -30.14
N GLY A 99 21.72 -17.02 -31.25
CA GLY A 99 21.88 -15.55 -31.23
C GLY A 99 21.06 -15.00 -30.06
N PRO A 100 21.58 -14.14 -29.17
CA PRO A 100 20.83 -13.73 -27.96
C PRO A 100 19.42 -13.17 -28.26
N ARG A 101 19.20 -12.79 -29.52
CA ARG A 101 17.93 -12.47 -30.19
C ARG A 101 16.88 -13.58 -30.29
N MET A 102 17.28 -14.83 -30.37
CA MET A 102 16.43 -15.99 -30.64
C MET A 102 16.09 -16.79 -29.37
N VAL A 103 16.47 -16.29 -28.19
CA VAL A 103 16.07 -16.89 -26.92
C VAL A 103 14.56 -16.76 -26.75
N PRO A 104 13.82 -17.87 -26.50
CA PRO A 104 12.39 -17.81 -26.22
C PRO A 104 12.07 -16.98 -24.98
N VAL A 105 11.07 -16.10 -25.07
CA VAL A 105 10.60 -15.34 -23.91
C VAL A 105 10.12 -16.28 -22.81
N ALA A 106 9.41 -17.36 -23.17
CA ALA A 106 8.94 -18.36 -22.23
C ALA A 106 10.08 -19.03 -21.44
N ALA A 107 11.29 -19.14 -22.00
CA ALA A 107 12.46 -19.67 -21.29
C ALA A 107 12.91 -18.76 -20.15
N ALA A 108 12.96 -17.45 -20.40
CA ALA A 108 13.27 -16.47 -19.36
C ALA A 108 12.19 -16.45 -18.25
N LEU A 109 10.91 -16.54 -18.63
CA LEU A 109 9.80 -16.59 -17.67
C LEU A 109 9.86 -17.86 -16.79
N ALA A 110 10.10 -19.03 -17.39
CA ALA A 110 10.27 -20.30 -16.68
C ALA A 110 11.46 -20.24 -15.71
N HIS A 111 12.57 -19.65 -16.17
CA HIS A 111 13.78 -19.48 -15.37
C HIS A 111 13.53 -18.62 -14.13
N LEU A 112 12.83 -17.49 -14.28
CA LEU A 112 12.44 -16.66 -13.14
C LEU A 112 11.48 -17.40 -12.19
N LEU A 113 10.54 -18.18 -12.73
CA LEU A 113 9.60 -18.95 -11.93
C LEU A 113 10.33 -19.96 -11.05
N ASP A 114 11.29 -20.71 -11.61
CA ASP A 114 12.05 -21.69 -10.85
C ASP A 114 13.00 -21.03 -9.84
N ALA A 115 13.69 -19.96 -10.23
CA ALA A 115 14.59 -19.22 -9.33
C ALA A 115 13.86 -18.60 -8.13
N ALA A 116 12.59 -18.22 -8.30
CA ALA A 116 11.78 -17.61 -7.24
C ALA A 116 10.94 -18.62 -6.45
N ARG A 117 11.09 -19.93 -6.69
CA ARG A 117 10.30 -20.97 -6.02
C ARG A 117 10.62 -21.01 -4.51
N PRO A 118 9.61 -20.81 -3.62
CA PRO A 118 9.85 -20.87 -2.19
C PRO A 118 10.15 -22.31 -1.73
N PRO A 119 11.00 -22.49 -0.69
CA PRO A 119 11.23 -23.81 -0.09
C PRO A 119 9.94 -24.35 0.55
N ARG A 120 9.86 -25.68 0.73
CA ARG A 120 8.65 -26.35 1.23
C ARG A 120 8.17 -25.86 2.60
N GLY A 121 9.09 -25.38 3.45
CA GLY A 121 8.78 -24.84 4.78
C GLY A 121 8.65 -23.32 4.82
N ALA A 122 8.52 -22.64 3.67
CA ALA A 122 8.38 -21.19 3.64
C ALA A 122 7.04 -20.74 4.26
N PRO A 123 6.96 -19.51 4.79
CA PRO A 123 5.69 -18.97 5.30
C PRO A 123 4.62 -18.89 4.19
N ASP A 124 3.34 -19.07 4.54
CA ASP A 124 2.20 -18.94 3.60
C ASP A 124 2.24 -17.64 2.77
N THR A 125 2.76 -16.57 3.36
CA THR A 125 2.88 -15.27 2.68
C THR A 125 3.85 -15.30 1.50
N GLU A 126 4.88 -16.15 1.53
CA GLU A 126 5.81 -16.34 0.42
C GLU A 126 5.17 -17.20 -0.66
N HIS A 127 4.50 -18.29 -0.29
CA HIS A 127 3.71 -19.10 -1.23
C HIS A 127 2.64 -18.27 -1.94
N ALA A 128 1.94 -17.37 -1.24
CA ALA A 128 0.96 -16.47 -1.84
C ALA A 128 1.59 -15.46 -2.81
N LYS A 129 2.77 -14.93 -2.51
CA LYS A 129 3.52 -14.03 -3.43
C LYS A 129 3.98 -14.79 -4.68
N TYR A 130 4.51 -15.99 -4.50
CA TYR A 130 4.94 -16.87 -5.58
C TYR A 130 3.76 -17.20 -6.51
N ALA A 131 2.61 -17.57 -5.96
CA ALA A 131 1.39 -17.81 -6.74
C ALA A 131 0.96 -16.57 -7.53
N ALA A 132 0.96 -15.39 -6.91
CA ALA A 132 0.63 -14.14 -7.60
C ALA A 132 1.63 -13.77 -8.70
N MET A 133 2.92 -14.07 -8.53
CA MET A 133 3.93 -13.89 -9.56
C MET A 133 3.71 -14.88 -10.71
N ALA A 134 3.48 -16.15 -10.42
CA ALA A 134 3.21 -17.19 -11.41
C ALA A 134 2.00 -16.85 -12.29
N THR A 135 0.92 -16.31 -11.73
CA THR A 135 -0.24 -15.84 -12.50
C THR A 135 0.13 -14.72 -13.49
N ARG A 136 1.03 -13.79 -13.11
CA ARG A 136 1.53 -12.75 -14.02
C ARG A 136 2.39 -13.35 -15.13
N LEU A 137 3.30 -14.27 -14.78
CA LEU A 137 4.16 -14.93 -15.76
C LEU A 137 3.35 -15.75 -16.77
N ALA A 138 2.27 -16.41 -16.34
CA ALA A 138 1.32 -17.08 -17.25
C ALA A 138 0.63 -16.09 -18.19
N THR A 139 0.20 -14.93 -17.68
CA THR A 139 -0.41 -13.86 -18.50
C THR A 139 0.56 -13.36 -19.57
N LEU A 140 1.84 -13.19 -19.22
CA LEU A 140 2.89 -12.82 -20.17
C LEU A 140 3.13 -13.94 -21.19
N SER A 141 3.22 -15.18 -20.74
CA SER A 141 3.43 -16.34 -21.61
C SER A 141 2.32 -16.49 -22.64
N ARG A 142 1.07 -16.20 -22.27
CA ARG A 142 -0.08 -16.26 -23.20
C ARG A 142 -0.01 -15.21 -24.31
N TYR A 143 0.47 -14.01 -24.00
CA TYR A 143 0.55 -12.93 -24.99
C TYR A 143 1.80 -13.03 -25.86
N PHE A 144 2.95 -13.30 -25.23
CA PHE A 144 4.21 -13.41 -25.94
C PHE A 144 4.33 -14.76 -26.67
N ASP A 145 3.71 -15.82 -26.15
CA ASP A 145 3.61 -17.15 -26.78
C ASP A 145 4.96 -17.60 -27.36
N ASN A 146 5.04 -17.75 -28.69
CA ASN A 146 6.25 -18.16 -29.41
C ASN A 146 7.28 -17.05 -29.65
N ALA A 147 7.15 -15.91 -28.97
CA ALA A 147 8.07 -14.79 -29.12
C ALA A 147 9.47 -15.15 -28.63
N VAL A 148 10.45 -14.64 -29.38
CA VAL A 148 11.84 -14.62 -28.94
C VAL A 148 12.24 -13.23 -28.48
N PHE A 149 13.42 -13.11 -27.87
CA PHE A 149 13.97 -11.86 -27.34
C PHE A 149 13.98 -10.71 -28.36
N LYS A 150 14.24 -10.99 -29.64
CA LYS A 150 14.17 -10.00 -30.73
C LYS A 150 12.79 -9.34 -30.86
N ASP A 151 11.73 -10.08 -30.56
CA ASP A 151 10.37 -9.60 -30.77
C ASP A 151 9.87 -8.73 -29.62
N VAL A 152 10.61 -8.70 -28.50
CA VAL A 152 10.32 -7.86 -27.32
C VAL A 152 10.73 -6.42 -27.63
N THR A 153 9.95 -5.78 -28.49
CA THR A 153 10.13 -4.37 -28.88
C THR A 153 9.25 -3.46 -28.03
N THR A 154 9.59 -2.16 -27.99
CA THR A 154 8.74 -1.13 -27.38
C THR A 154 7.32 -1.14 -27.95
N ALA A 155 7.17 -1.33 -29.27
CA ALA A 155 5.87 -1.41 -29.91
C ALA A 155 5.07 -2.63 -29.43
N ARG A 156 5.70 -3.80 -29.30
CA ARG A 156 5.04 -5.01 -28.79
C ARG A 156 4.69 -4.89 -27.31
N CYS A 157 5.52 -4.23 -26.50
CA CYS A 157 5.20 -3.95 -25.09
C CYS A 157 4.01 -2.98 -24.95
N LYS A 158 3.88 -1.99 -25.85
CA LYS A 158 2.70 -1.10 -25.88
C LYS A 158 1.42 -1.84 -26.27
N LYS A 159 1.48 -2.68 -27.30
CA LYS A 159 0.36 -3.58 -27.68
C LYS A 159 -0.01 -4.56 -26.56
N PHE A 160 0.96 -5.01 -25.77
CA PHE A 160 0.69 -5.82 -24.58
C PHE A 160 -0.13 -5.05 -23.56
N ILE A 161 0.15 -3.76 -23.33
CA ILE A 161 -0.60 -2.94 -22.38
C ILE A 161 -2.05 -2.78 -22.84
N GLU A 162 -2.27 -2.45 -24.11
CA GLU A 162 -3.59 -2.35 -24.73
C GLU A 162 -4.38 -3.65 -24.55
N TRP A 163 -3.80 -4.78 -24.99
CA TRP A 163 -4.39 -6.11 -24.81
C TRP A 163 -4.67 -6.43 -23.34
N ARG A 164 -3.72 -6.11 -22.45
CA ARG A 164 -3.82 -6.45 -21.03
C ARG A 164 -4.95 -5.69 -20.35
N THR A 165 -5.20 -4.46 -20.76
CA THR A 165 -6.30 -3.61 -20.24
C THR A 165 -7.69 -4.04 -20.72
N GLU A 166 -7.78 -4.88 -21.75
CA GLU A 166 -9.04 -5.50 -22.19
C GLU A 166 -9.35 -6.80 -21.42
N GLN A 167 -8.36 -7.35 -20.71
CA GLN A 167 -8.53 -8.59 -19.94
C GLN A 167 -9.03 -8.31 -18.52
N PRO A 168 -9.83 -9.22 -17.93
CA PRO A 168 -10.16 -9.17 -16.52
C PRO A 168 -8.91 -9.15 -15.64
N ASP A 169 -9.02 -8.50 -14.48
CA ASP A 169 -7.94 -8.48 -13.50
C ASP A 169 -7.69 -9.88 -12.93
N ALA A 170 -6.45 -10.36 -13.07
CA ALA A 170 -6.06 -11.74 -12.72
C ALA A 170 -6.13 -12.04 -11.22
N ARG A 171 -6.34 -11.01 -10.38
CA ARG A 171 -6.59 -11.17 -8.94
C ARG A 171 -7.99 -11.70 -8.64
N TYR A 172 -8.92 -11.56 -9.57
CA TYR A 172 -10.30 -12.04 -9.43
C TYR A 172 -10.38 -13.49 -9.90
N ARG A 173 -11.40 -14.23 -9.43
CA ARG A 173 -11.57 -15.62 -9.84
C ARG A 173 -11.93 -15.66 -11.32
N PRO A 174 -11.40 -16.64 -12.09
CA PRO A 174 -11.84 -16.88 -13.47
C PRO A 174 -13.37 -17.01 -13.52
N GLY A 175 -14.02 -16.27 -14.43
CA GLY A 175 -15.47 -16.27 -14.57
C GLY A 175 -16.25 -15.43 -13.56
N SER A 176 -15.59 -14.57 -12.76
CA SER A 176 -16.33 -13.62 -11.92
C SER A 176 -17.03 -12.58 -12.80
N PRO A 177 -18.37 -12.45 -12.75
CA PRO A 177 -19.11 -11.54 -13.63
C PRO A 177 -18.75 -10.07 -13.39
N ASP A 178 -18.39 -9.71 -12.16
CA ASP A 178 -18.04 -8.33 -11.76
C ASP A 178 -16.52 -8.09 -11.70
N ALA A 179 -15.70 -8.93 -12.37
CA ALA A 179 -14.26 -8.70 -12.39
C ALA A 179 -13.96 -7.40 -13.17
N PRO A 180 -13.35 -6.38 -12.55
CA PRO A 180 -12.92 -5.21 -13.29
C PRO A 180 -11.84 -5.59 -14.30
N LEU A 181 -11.78 -4.83 -15.39
CA LEU A 181 -10.66 -4.91 -16.32
C LEU A 181 -9.35 -4.53 -15.62
N ALA A 182 -8.25 -5.10 -16.09
CA ALA A 182 -6.96 -4.75 -15.55
C ALA A 182 -6.56 -3.33 -15.89
N THR A 183 -5.88 -2.70 -14.95
CA THR A 183 -5.40 -1.32 -15.11
C THR A 183 -4.05 -1.29 -15.83
N GLU A 184 -3.68 -0.14 -16.40
CA GLU A 184 -2.33 0.09 -16.92
C GLU A 184 -1.25 -0.18 -15.86
N ALA A 185 -1.55 0.06 -14.57
CA ALA A 185 -0.63 -0.25 -13.49
C ALA A 185 -0.39 -1.77 -13.35
N SER A 186 -1.41 -2.59 -13.58
CA SER A 186 -1.29 -4.04 -13.60
C SER A 186 -0.42 -4.49 -14.79
N ALA A 187 -0.66 -3.93 -15.99
CA ALA A 187 0.15 -4.21 -17.17
C ALA A 187 1.62 -3.77 -16.98
N ARG A 188 1.85 -2.64 -16.32
CA ARG A 188 3.20 -2.18 -15.93
C ARG A 188 3.88 -3.17 -14.99
N GLU A 189 3.17 -3.71 -13.99
CA GLU A 189 3.72 -4.74 -13.09
C GLU A 189 4.09 -6.01 -13.86
N ASP A 190 3.25 -6.46 -14.79
CA ASP A 190 3.52 -7.62 -15.64
C ASP A 190 4.80 -7.38 -16.49
N LEU A 191 4.91 -6.24 -17.17
CA LEU A 191 6.13 -5.89 -17.94
C LEU A 191 7.38 -5.73 -17.05
N PHE A 192 7.21 -5.32 -15.79
CA PHE A 192 8.32 -5.28 -14.84
C PHE A 192 8.83 -6.67 -14.48
N GLU A 193 7.94 -7.66 -14.31
CA GLU A 193 8.33 -9.06 -14.11
C GLU A 193 8.97 -9.66 -15.38
N LEU A 194 8.48 -9.30 -16.59
CA LEU A 194 9.13 -9.66 -17.85
C LEU A 194 10.57 -9.13 -17.92
N LYS A 195 10.77 -7.85 -17.58
CA LYS A 195 12.11 -7.24 -17.52
C LYS A 195 13.02 -7.99 -16.56
N LYS A 196 12.52 -8.32 -15.37
CA LYS A 196 13.26 -9.09 -14.37
C LYS A 196 13.63 -10.48 -14.88
N ALA A 197 12.72 -11.16 -15.55
CA ALA A 197 12.93 -12.49 -16.12
C ALA A 197 14.03 -12.48 -17.18
N ILE A 198 13.97 -11.55 -18.12
CA ILE A 198 14.96 -11.41 -19.20
C ILE A 198 16.34 -11.05 -18.64
N ASN A 199 16.41 -10.10 -17.71
CA ASN A 199 17.68 -9.71 -17.09
C ASN A 199 18.31 -10.88 -16.31
N LEU A 200 17.53 -11.57 -15.47
CA LEU A 200 18.02 -12.73 -14.71
C LEU A 200 18.57 -13.81 -15.64
N TYR A 201 17.83 -14.13 -16.71
CA TYR A 201 18.26 -15.12 -17.69
C TYR A 201 19.52 -14.67 -18.43
N ALA A 202 19.60 -13.40 -18.83
CA ALA A 202 20.74 -12.85 -19.54
C ALA A 202 22.02 -12.84 -18.68
N ASP A 203 21.90 -12.43 -17.42
CA ASP A 203 23.01 -12.36 -16.47
C ASP A 203 23.58 -13.76 -16.17
N GLU A 204 22.70 -14.73 -15.86
CA GLU A 204 23.14 -16.08 -15.49
C GLU A 204 23.65 -16.91 -16.68
N ASN A 205 23.20 -16.62 -17.90
CA ASN A 205 23.67 -17.29 -19.12
C ASN A 205 24.72 -16.46 -19.88
N ALA A 206 25.21 -15.35 -19.30
CA ALA A 206 26.20 -14.46 -19.89
C ALA A 206 25.86 -14.05 -21.35
N LEU A 207 24.60 -13.71 -21.60
CA LEU A 207 24.16 -13.33 -22.95
C LEU A 207 24.82 -12.01 -23.36
N ALA A 208 25.43 -12.00 -24.55
CA ALA A 208 26.05 -10.79 -25.11
C ALA A 208 25.06 -9.65 -25.40
N TRP A 209 23.76 -9.95 -25.49
CA TRP A 209 22.69 -8.98 -25.73
C TRP A 209 21.36 -9.49 -25.18
N HIS A 210 20.51 -8.59 -24.68
CA HIS A 210 19.11 -8.88 -24.39
C HIS A 210 18.27 -7.61 -24.69
N PRO A 211 16.96 -7.76 -24.95
CA PRO A 211 16.11 -6.61 -25.24
C PRO A 211 15.93 -5.74 -24.00
N GLU A 212 15.83 -4.42 -24.21
CA GLU A 212 15.36 -3.51 -23.18
C GLU A 212 13.83 -3.48 -23.18
N VAL A 213 13.23 -4.05 -22.13
CA VAL A 213 11.78 -4.08 -21.97
C VAL A 213 11.27 -2.67 -21.64
N TYR A 214 10.37 -2.16 -22.48
CA TYR A 214 9.65 -0.91 -22.20
C TYR A 214 8.70 -1.09 -21.02
N VAL A 215 8.86 -0.28 -19.98
CA VAL A 215 7.96 -0.22 -18.82
C VAL A 215 7.40 1.20 -18.74
N PRO A 216 6.08 1.43 -18.92
CA PRO A 216 5.45 2.75 -18.86
C PRO A 216 5.79 3.44 -17.56
N LYS A 217 5.97 4.77 -17.51
CA LYS A 217 6.20 5.49 -16.25
C LYS A 217 5.10 5.19 -15.22
N SER A 218 5.46 5.16 -13.94
CA SER A 218 4.45 4.98 -12.87
C SER A 218 3.45 6.12 -12.94
N GLY A 219 2.15 5.79 -12.90
CA GLY A 219 1.10 6.79 -12.78
C GLY A 219 1.25 7.62 -11.50
N PRO A 220 0.56 8.77 -11.42
CA PRO A 220 0.60 9.61 -10.24
C PRO A 220 0.15 8.81 -9.01
N GLY A 221 0.86 9.00 -7.90
CA GLY A 221 0.47 8.41 -6.62
C GLY A 221 -0.89 8.94 -6.17
N ARG A 222 -1.61 8.15 -5.36
CA ARG A 222 -2.87 8.61 -4.76
C ARG A 222 -2.59 9.82 -3.84
N THR A 223 -3.26 10.94 -4.10
CA THR A 223 -3.14 12.19 -3.34
C THR A 223 -4.30 12.43 -2.37
N ARG A 224 -5.34 11.59 -2.45
CA ARG A 224 -6.54 11.70 -1.62
C ARG A 224 -6.21 11.50 -0.13
N TRP A 225 -6.62 12.45 0.72
CA TRP A 225 -6.55 12.39 2.18
C TRP A 225 -7.89 12.82 2.80
N LEU A 226 -8.20 12.35 4.02
CA LEU A 226 -9.50 12.55 4.67
C LEU A 226 -9.57 13.82 5.52
N ARG A 227 -10.69 14.54 5.42
CA ARG A 227 -11.04 15.63 6.35
C ARG A 227 -11.53 15.06 7.68
N ARG A 228 -11.49 15.88 8.74
CA ARG A 228 -11.98 15.50 10.08
C ARG A 228 -13.46 15.09 10.06
N THR A 229 -14.29 15.78 9.28
CA THR A 229 -15.71 15.48 9.10
C THR A 229 -15.94 14.13 8.41
N GLU A 230 -15.11 13.79 7.43
CA GLU A 230 -15.16 12.48 6.75
C GLU A 230 -14.76 11.34 7.68
N VAL A 231 -13.72 11.53 8.49
CA VAL A 231 -13.34 10.56 9.52
C VAL A 231 -14.48 10.37 10.52
N ALA A 232 -15.15 11.44 10.93
CA ALA A 232 -16.32 11.34 11.81
C ALA A 232 -17.46 10.54 11.13
N ARG A 233 -17.76 10.81 9.85
CA ARG A 233 -18.75 10.03 9.09
C ARG A 233 -18.40 8.55 9.04
N ILE A 234 -17.15 8.19 8.74
CA ILE A 234 -16.68 6.80 8.74
C ILE A 234 -16.90 6.15 10.12
N LEU A 235 -16.54 6.83 11.21
CA LEU A 235 -16.71 6.28 12.56
C LEU A 235 -18.19 6.10 12.95
N TRP A 236 -19.07 6.99 12.51
CA TRP A 236 -20.52 6.85 12.71
C TRP A 236 -21.14 5.76 11.83
N ALA A 237 -20.67 5.57 10.61
CA ALA A 237 -21.08 4.48 9.73
C ALA A 237 -20.64 3.11 10.26
N ILE A 238 -19.48 3.04 10.90
CA ILE A 238 -19.05 1.84 11.66
C ILE A 238 -20.02 1.52 12.80
N ARG A 239 -20.63 2.55 13.41
CA ARG A 239 -21.67 2.39 14.44
C ARG A 239 -23.07 2.11 13.86
N GLY A 240 -23.19 2.00 12.54
CA GLY A 240 -24.41 1.61 11.85
C GLY A 240 -25.21 2.75 11.21
N ARG A 241 -24.82 4.02 11.37
CA ARG A 241 -25.55 5.12 10.72
C ARG A 241 -25.35 5.10 9.21
N VAL A 242 -26.38 5.51 8.46
CA VAL A 242 -26.33 5.62 6.99
C VAL A 242 -26.37 7.10 6.59
N TRP A 243 -25.37 7.55 5.85
CA TRP A 243 -25.26 8.91 5.31
C TRP A 243 -26.06 9.03 4.02
N ASP A 244 -26.81 10.10 3.89
CA ASP A 244 -27.49 10.46 2.64
C ASP A 244 -26.69 11.55 1.92
N VAL A 245 -26.19 11.20 0.73
CA VAL A 245 -25.39 12.10 -0.09
C VAL A 245 -26.23 13.21 -0.71
N ALA A 246 -27.52 12.97 -0.96
CA ALA A 246 -28.40 13.98 -1.56
C ALA A 246 -28.71 15.11 -0.57
N THR A 247 -29.00 14.76 0.68
CA THR A 247 -29.36 15.73 1.73
C THR A 247 -28.15 16.25 2.51
N GLN A 248 -26.97 15.63 2.35
CA GLN A 248 -25.77 15.93 3.15
C GLN A 248 -26.00 15.82 4.67
N ASP A 249 -26.89 14.91 5.10
CA ASP A 249 -27.13 14.57 6.51
C ASP A 249 -27.28 13.04 6.69
N TRP A 250 -27.37 12.59 7.94
CA TRP A 250 -27.72 11.22 8.27
C TRP A 250 -29.15 10.91 7.89
N LYS A 251 -29.37 9.76 7.22
CA LYS A 251 -30.71 9.29 6.86
C LYS A 251 -31.55 9.09 8.13
N ARG A 252 -32.76 9.64 8.12
CA ARG A 252 -33.76 9.51 9.20
C ARG A 252 -35.00 8.81 8.68
N GLU A 253 -35.65 8.08 9.56
CA GLU A 253 -36.95 7.45 9.33
C GLU A 253 -37.92 7.89 10.42
N THR A 254 -39.19 7.99 10.04
CA THR A 254 -40.29 8.26 10.96
C THR A 254 -41.01 6.94 11.20
N VAL A 255 -40.99 6.47 12.44
CA VAL A 255 -41.55 5.17 12.84
C VAL A 255 -42.47 5.39 14.03
N VAL A 256 -43.55 4.62 14.12
CA VAL A 256 -44.40 4.57 15.30
C VAL A 256 -43.73 3.63 16.30
N ASP A 257 -43.41 4.11 17.49
CA ASP A 257 -42.80 3.31 18.54
C ASP A 257 -43.79 2.33 19.18
N ASP A 258 -43.28 1.45 20.06
CA ASP A 258 -44.07 0.44 20.77
C ASP A 258 -45.16 1.05 21.68
N THR A 259 -45.12 2.37 21.90
CA THR A 259 -46.11 3.14 22.69
C THR A 259 -47.13 3.88 21.81
N GLY A 260 -47.07 3.70 20.48
CA GLY A 260 -47.96 4.37 19.52
C GLY A 260 -47.54 5.79 19.16
N LYS A 261 -46.37 6.26 19.61
CA LYS A 261 -45.88 7.62 19.35
C LYS A 261 -45.05 7.66 18.08
N VAL A 262 -45.30 8.68 17.26
CA VAL A 262 -44.49 8.94 16.05
C VAL A 262 -43.14 9.52 16.46
N VAL A 263 -42.06 8.79 16.19
CA VAL A 263 -40.69 9.22 16.52
C VAL A 263 -39.83 9.24 15.25
N THR A 264 -39.07 10.32 15.07
CA THR A 264 -38.04 10.40 14.03
C THR A 264 -36.71 9.91 14.60
N ARG A 265 -36.14 8.85 14.01
CA ARG A 265 -34.84 8.29 14.42
C ARG A 265 -33.89 8.15 13.24
N HIS A 266 -32.60 7.98 13.54
CA HIS A 266 -31.61 7.68 12.50
C HIS A 266 -31.83 6.26 11.97
N VAL A 267 -31.68 6.08 10.66
CA VAL A 267 -31.63 4.75 10.05
C VAL A 267 -30.32 4.09 10.48
N MET A 268 -30.45 2.91 11.08
CA MET A 268 -29.34 2.11 11.59
C MET A 268 -29.27 0.78 10.83
N ARG A 269 -28.05 0.30 10.57
CA ARG A 269 -27.80 -1.08 10.13
C ARG A 269 -28.14 -2.06 11.24
N ASP A 270 -28.35 -3.31 10.87
CA ASP A 270 -28.68 -4.39 11.80
C ASP A 270 -27.56 -4.61 12.84
N PRO A 271 -27.89 -5.10 14.05
CA PRO A 271 -26.92 -5.30 15.12
C PRO A 271 -25.75 -6.23 14.77
N GLU A 272 -25.99 -7.26 13.96
CA GLU A 272 -24.97 -8.23 13.54
C GLU A 272 -23.93 -7.55 12.62
N MET A 273 -24.39 -6.80 11.63
CA MET A 273 -23.53 -6.00 10.76
C MET A 273 -22.74 -4.97 11.55
N ILE A 274 -23.35 -4.29 12.54
CA ILE A 274 -22.64 -3.37 13.43
C ILE A 274 -21.56 -4.10 14.23
N ALA A 275 -21.84 -5.29 14.76
CA ALA A 275 -20.88 -6.10 15.49
C ALA A 275 -19.68 -6.47 14.61
N ASN A 276 -19.93 -6.92 13.37
CA ASN A 276 -18.92 -7.25 12.38
C ASN A 276 -18.05 -6.05 11.99
N ARG A 277 -18.60 -4.83 12.01
CA ARG A 277 -17.88 -3.58 11.69
C ARG A 277 -16.93 -3.09 12.79
N LYS A 278 -17.03 -3.60 14.03
CA LYS A 278 -16.22 -3.11 15.18
C LYS A 278 -14.71 -3.13 14.89
N VAL A 279 -14.22 -4.11 14.14
CA VAL A 279 -12.81 -4.21 13.76
C VAL A 279 -12.33 -2.98 12.96
N LEU A 280 -13.20 -2.39 12.13
CA LEU A 280 -12.84 -1.22 11.33
C LEU A 280 -12.62 0.02 12.20
N ARG A 281 -13.26 0.11 13.38
CA ARG A 281 -12.97 1.19 14.33
C ARG A 281 -11.51 1.14 14.78
N ARG A 282 -11.01 -0.07 15.08
CA ARG A 282 -9.61 -0.28 15.47
C ARG A 282 -8.67 0.05 14.33
N LEU A 283 -8.97 -0.44 13.12
CA LEU A 283 -8.19 -0.20 11.91
C LEU A 283 -8.09 1.29 11.57
N VAL A 284 -9.21 2.02 11.55
CA VAL A 284 -9.25 3.47 11.26
C VAL A 284 -8.47 4.25 12.32
N THR A 285 -8.66 3.93 13.59
CA THR A 285 -7.97 4.60 14.70
C THR A 285 -6.45 4.37 14.60
N LEU A 286 -5.99 3.12 14.50
CA LEU A 286 -4.56 2.83 14.39
C LEU A 286 -3.96 3.44 13.12
N GLY A 287 -4.65 3.33 11.98
CA GLY A 287 -4.20 3.87 10.70
C GLY A 287 -3.99 5.38 10.73
N LEU A 288 -4.89 6.14 11.36
CA LEU A 288 -4.79 7.60 11.45
C LEU A 288 -3.80 8.08 12.50
N TYR A 289 -3.75 7.45 13.67
CA TYR A 289 -2.95 7.95 14.79
C TYR A 289 -1.51 7.40 14.82
N THR A 290 -1.22 6.35 14.06
CA THR A 290 0.13 5.76 13.98
C THR A 290 0.67 5.72 12.55
N GLY A 291 -0.18 5.97 11.55
CA GLY A 291 0.17 5.84 10.14
C GLY A 291 0.52 4.40 9.72
N THR A 292 0.33 3.39 10.54
CA THR A 292 0.88 2.05 10.30
C THR A 292 0.27 1.40 9.04
N ARG A 293 1.08 0.65 8.28
CA ARG A 293 0.61 -0.03 7.06
C ARG A 293 -0.37 -1.16 7.42
N GLY A 294 -1.37 -1.40 6.56
CA GLY A 294 -2.44 -2.37 6.84
C GLY A 294 -1.99 -3.83 6.99
N GLY A 295 -0.82 -4.22 6.49
CA GLY A 295 -0.19 -5.52 6.82
C GLY A 295 0.25 -5.52 8.29
N ALA A 296 1.21 -4.65 8.61
CA ALA A 296 1.74 -4.52 9.96
C ALA A 296 0.67 -4.27 11.03
N MET A 297 -0.40 -3.53 10.74
CA MET A 297 -1.50 -3.33 11.71
C MET A 297 -2.24 -4.64 12.06
N ARG A 298 -2.36 -5.58 11.12
CA ARG A 298 -3.01 -6.88 11.36
C ARG A 298 -2.10 -7.84 12.10
N ASP A 299 -0.79 -7.66 11.97
CA ASP A 299 0.22 -8.46 12.65
C ASP A 299 0.52 -7.93 14.07
N LEU A 300 -0.19 -6.88 14.53
CA LEU A 300 -0.03 -6.35 15.89
C LEU A 300 -0.73 -7.25 16.90
N ARG A 301 0.02 -7.57 17.96
CA ARG A 301 -0.39 -8.33 19.13
C ARG A 301 -0.37 -7.46 20.39
N TRP A 302 -1.01 -7.95 21.44
CA TRP A 302 -0.92 -7.33 22.76
C TRP A 302 0.44 -7.55 23.39
N GLU A 303 0.99 -8.76 23.22
CA GLU A 303 2.32 -9.10 23.72
C GLU A 303 3.36 -9.06 22.60
N CYS A 304 4.56 -8.63 22.94
CA CYS A 304 5.67 -8.57 22.00
C CYS A 304 6.16 -9.97 21.65
N SER A 305 6.42 -10.21 20.36
CA SER A 305 6.80 -11.52 19.84
C SER A 305 7.96 -11.43 18.86
N ALA A 306 8.54 -12.58 18.53
CA ALA A 306 9.59 -12.68 17.52
C ALA A 306 9.07 -12.30 16.13
N ASP A 307 7.83 -12.71 15.80
CA ASP A 307 7.29 -12.65 14.44
C ASP A 307 6.37 -11.45 14.17
N GLY A 308 5.62 -11.02 15.19
CA GLY A 308 4.59 -9.99 15.09
C GLY A 308 4.95 -8.72 15.86
N GLY A 309 4.42 -7.59 15.39
CA GLY A 309 4.54 -6.33 16.13
C GLY A 309 3.68 -6.32 17.40
N CYS A 310 3.87 -5.32 18.26
CA CYS A 310 3.11 -5.16 19.50
C CYS A 310 2.83 -3.68 19.82
N ILE A 311 1.89 -3.44 20.73
CA ILE A 311 1.72 -2.12 21.36
C ILE A 311 2.02 -2.24 22.85
N ASP A 312 3.10 -1.61 23.28
CA ASP A 312 3.39 -1.34 24.68
C ASP A 312 2.54 -0.13 25.12
N VAL A 313 1.44 -0.43 25.81
CA VAL A 313 0.47 0.57 26.26
C VAL A 313 1.07 1.48 27.33
N ASP A 314 1.87 0.92 28.24
CA ASP A 314 2.40 1.59 29.42
C ASP A 314 3.58 2.49 29.05
N GLY A 315 4.55 1.96 28.30
CA GLY A 315 5.63 2.75 27.72
C GLY A 315 5.17 3.63 26.56
N ARG A 316 3.94 3.47 26.07
CA ARG A 316 3.36 4.22 24.93
C ARG A 316 4.20 4.07 23.67
N TYR A 317 4.51 2.84 23.31
CA TYR A 317 5.19 2.50 22.07
C TYR A 317 4.34 1.61 21.18
N ILE A 318 4.47 1.82 19.88
CA ILE A 318 4.05 0.86 18.86
C ILE A 318 5.29 0.29 18.20
N HIS A 319 5.44 -1.03 18.29
CA HIS A 319 6.45 -1.81 17.60
C HIS A 319 5.81 -2.46 16.38
N ARG A 320 6.13 -1.96 15.17
CA ARG A 320 5.46 -2.37 13.91
C ARG A 320 6.01 -3.66 13.31
N ARG A 321 7.01 -4.25 13.95
CA ARG A 321 7.75 -5.43 13.52
C ARG A 321 8.06 -6.25 14.77
N GLY A 322 8.01 -7.58 14.63
CA GLY A 322 8.51 -8.48 15.67
C GLY A 322 10.01 -8.34 15.88
N PHE A 323 10.45 -8.63 17.10
CA PHE A 323 11.83 -8.43 17.52
C PHE A 323 12.80 -9.44 16.90
N GLY A 324 12.31 -10.60 16.45
CA GLY A 324 13.10 -11.61 15.74
C GLY A 324 13.26 -11.35 14.25
N LEU A 325 12.57 -10.35 13.69
CA LEU A 325 12.66 -10.02 12.27
C LEU A 325 13.76 -8.99 11.98
N ASP A 326 14.58 -9.32 10.99
CA ASP A 326 15.69 -8.49 10.51
C ASP A 326 15.22 -7.09 10.06
N PRO A 327 15.76 -6.00 10.65
CA PRO A 327 15.45 -4.63 10.26
C PRO A 327 15.80 -4.23 8.85
N SER A 328 16.81 -4.86 8.25
CA SER A 328 17.27 -4.56 6.90
C SER A 328 16.32 -5.12 5.83
N LYS A 329 15.49 -6.11 6.19
CA LYS A 329 14.60 -6.80 5.26
C LYS A 329 13.23 -6.12 5.13
N GLY A 330 12.91 -5.77 3.89
CA GLY A 330 11.60 -5.24 3.50
C GLY A 330 11.44 -3.74 3.77
N LYS A 331 10.19 -3.27 3.81
CA LYS A 331 9.90 -1.85 4.01
C LYS A 331 10.19 -1.45 5.46
N PRO A 332 10.72 -0.23 5.72
CA PRO A 332 10.95 0.25 7.09
C PRO A 332 9.68 0.17 7.93
N ARG A 333 9.84 -0.33 9.16
CA ARG A 333 8.78 -0.55 10.17
C ARG A 333 9.29 -0.13 11.54
N ALA A 334 9.87 1.06 11.63
CA ALA A 334 10.44 1.56 12.88
C ALA A 334 9.38 1.65 13.99
N SER A 335 9.82 1.44 15.22
CA SER A 335 9.00 1.67 16.42
C SER A 335 8.80 3.17 16.62
N SER A 336 7.68 3.57 17.21
CA SER A 336 7.49 4.98 17.58
C SER A 336 6.58 5.14 18.78
N ARG A 337 6.55 6.35 19.33
CA ARG A 337 5.64 6.70 20.43
C ARG A 337 4.19 6.75 19.95
N ILE A 338 3.27 6.40 20.83
CA ILE A 338 1.84 6.69 20.67
C ILE A 338 1.41 7.83 21.60
N SER A 339 0.38 8.57 21.19
CA SER A 339 -0.17 9.66 22.00
C SER A 339 -0.84 9.10 23.27
N ARG A 340 -0.91 9.90 24.34
CA ARG A 340 -1.60 9.51 25.59
C ARG A 340 -3.07 9.14 25.33
N LYS A 341 -3.73 9.85 24.40
CA LYS A 341 -5.12 9.60 24.00
C LYS A 341 -5.28 8.26 23.27
N LEU A 342 -4.32 7.89 22.42
CA LEU A 342 -4.34 6.58 21.78
C LEU A 342 -4.08 5.48 22.81
N ALA A 343 -3.07 5.66 23.68
CA ALA A 343 -2.74 4.70 24.73
C ALA A 343 -3.94 4.39 25.63
N SER A 344 -4.68 5.41 26.10
CA SER A 344 -5.87 5.18 26.93
C SER A 344 -7.00 4.45 26.19
N THR A 345 -7.12 4.65 24.88
CA THR A 345 -8.10 3.94 24.05
C THR A 345 -7.70 2.49 23.85
N VAL A 346 -6.43 2.25 23.58
CA VAL A 346 -5.86 0.93 23.34
C VAL A 346 -5.79 0.11 24.64
N ALA A 347 -5.56 0.74 25.80
CA ALA A 347 -5.62 0.09 27.12
C ALA A 347 -6.97 -0.58 27.37
N ARG A 348 -8.07 0.12 27.06
CA ARG A 348 -9.42 -0.45 27.18
C ARG A 348 -9.66 -1.63 26.24
N TRP A 349 -9.06 -1.60 25.05
CA TRP A 349 -9.14 -2.72 24.11
C TRP A 349 -8.33 -3.91 24.64
N ARG A 350 -7.11 -3.68 25.14
CA ARG A 350 -6.25 -4.72 25.73
C ARG A 350 -6.97 -5.44 26.87
N GLN A 351 -7.57 -4.69 27.79
CA GLN A 351 -8.30 -5.29 28.91
C GLN A 351 -9.48 -6.17 28.45
N ALA A 352 -10.28 -5.69 27.50
CA ALA A 352 -11.42 -6.44 26.97
C ALA A 352 -10.97 -7.70 26.21
N ASP A 353 -9.89 -7.60 25.44
CA ASP A 353 -9.37 -8.71 24.64
C ASP A 353 -8.67 -9.76 25.52
N GLN A 354 -7.89 -9.34 26.52
CA GLN A 354 -7.26 -10.24 27.48
C GLN A 354 -8.30 -11.01 28.30
N ALA A 355 -9.39 -10.35 28.72
CA ALA A 355 -10.51 -11.02 29.38
C ALA A 355 -11.18 -12.08 28.47
N ALA A 356 -11.06 -11.93 27.15
CA ALA A 356 -11.56 -12.88 26.15
C ALA A 356 -10.48 -13.85 25.61
N GLY A 357 -9.24 -13.82 26.13
CA GLY A 357 -8.14 -14.66 25.65
C GLY A 357 -7.64 -14.33 24.23
N ILE A 358 -7.85 -13.10 23.76
CA ILE A 358 -7.52 -12.67 22.40
C ILE A 358 -6.14 -11.99 22.39
N ASP A 359 -5.23 -12.47 21.53
CA ASP A 359 -3.87 -11.94 21.39
C ASP A 359 -3.75 -10.79 20.37
N TYR A 360 -4.56 -10.81 19.30
CA TYR A 360 -4.42 -9.86 18.19
C TYR A 360 -5.23 -8.58 18.42
N ILE A 361 -4.65 -7.41 18.10
CA ILE A 361 -5.34 -6.11 18.22
C ILE A 361 -6.42 -5.97 17.14
N ILE A 362 -6.13 -6.43 15.92
CA ILE A 362 -7.10 -6.51 14.81
C ILE A 362 -7.44 -7.98 14.60
N HIS A 363 -8.56 -8.38 15.20
CA HIS A 363 -9.03 -9.76 15.21
C HIS A 363 -10.46 -9.87 14.66
N GLN A 364 -10.81 -11.07 14.21
CA GLN A 364 -12.16 -11.49 13.86
C GLN A 364 -13.04 -11.60 15.14
N PRO A 365 -14.37 -11.66 15.01
CA PRO A 365 -15.25 -11.85 16.18
C PRO A 365 -14.93 -13.07 17.03
N ASN A 366 -14.39 -14.15 16.42
CA ASN A 366 -13.94 -15.36 17.11
C ASN A 366 -12.53 -15.24 17.76
N GLY A 367 -11.90 -14.07 17.72
CA GLY A 367 -10.56 -13.83 18.28
C GLY A 367 -9.39 -14.16 17.34
N GLU A 368 -9.63 -14.81 16.20
CA GLU A 368 -8.57 -15.16 15.26
C GLU A 368 -8.04 -13.96 14.47
N ARG A 369 -6.82 -14.07 13.95
CA ARG A 369 -6.22 -13.03 13.12
C ARG A 369 -6.88 -12.92 11.75
N TYR A 370 -6.90 -11.70 11.20
CA TYR A 370 -7.23 -11.50 9.79
C TYR A 370 -6.02 -11.76 8.88
N LEU A 371 -6.06 -12.80 8.05
CA LEU A 371 -5.03 -13.09 7.02
C LEU A 371 -4.98 -12.05 5.89
N SER A 372 -6.12 -11.41 5.62
CA SER A 372 -6.26 -10.28 4.70
C SER A 372 -7.32 -9.33 5.25
N THR A 373 -7.24 -8.04 4.93
CA THR A 373 -8.31 -7.13 5.38
C THR A 373 -9.62 -7.42 4.64
N PRO A 374 -10.76 -7.46 5.34
CA PRO A 374 -12.06 -7.69 4.71
C PRO A 374 -12.47 -6.49 3.84
N MET A 375 -12.25 -6.61 2.52
CA MET A 375 -12.56 -5.53 1.58
C MET A 375 -14.05 -5.23 1.48
N TRP A 376 -14.89 -6.26 1.51
CA TRP A 376 -16.35 -6.11 1.50
C TRP A 376 -16.82 -5.25 2.67
N LEU A 377 -16.27 -5.47 3.87
CA LEU A 377 -16.63 -4.73 5.08
C LEU A 377 -16.18 -3.26 4.99
N TRP A 378 -14.96 -3.02 4.49
CA TRP A 378 -14.46 -1.66 4.25
C TRP A 378 -15.37 -0.91 3.27
N ASN A 379 -15.67 -1.52 2.12
CA ASN A 379 -16.48 -0.90 1.08
C ASN A 379 -17.91 -0.63 1.58
N SER A 380 -18.50 -1.56 2.33
CA SER A 380 -19.82 -1.39 2.95
C SER A 380 -19.87 -0.18 3.89
N VAL A 381 -18.85 0.03 4.72
CA VAL A 381 -18.76 1.21 5.59
C VAL A 381 -18.52 2.49 4.80
N MET A 382 -17.69 2.48 3.76
CA MET A 382 -17.47 3.68 2.93
C MET A 382 -18.77 4.10 2.22
N ALA A 383 -19.54 3.13 1.69
CA ALA A 383 -20.83 3.38 1.09
C ALA A 383 -21.81 4.01 2.09
N ASP A 384 -21.94 3.43 3.29
CA ASP A 384 -22.79 3.99 4.35
C ASP A 384 -22.30 5.33 4.89
N ALA A 385 -21.01 5.67 4.72
CA ALA A 385 -20.45 6.97 5.08
C ALA A 385 -20.61 8.02 3.95
N GLY A 386 -21.11 7.64 2.77
CA GLY A 386 -21.15 8.49 1.59
C GLY A 386 -19.75 8.91 1.13
N ILE A 387 -18.79 8.00 1.21
CA ILE A 387 -17.39 8.21 0.82
C ILE A 387 -17.09 7.38 -0.44
N GLY A 388 -16.47 8.02 -1.44
CA GLY A 388 -16.12 7.39 -2.71
C GLY A 388 -15.09 6.26 -2.59
N SER A 389 -15.00 5.46 -3.66
CA SER A 389 -14.06 4.33 -3.78
C SER A 389 -12.59 4.75 -3.92
N ASP A 390 -12.33 6.05 -4.07
CA ASP A 390 -11.01 6.68 -4.03
C ASP A 390 -10.34 6.56 -2.65
N VAL A 391 -11.15 6.45 -1.59
CA VAL A 391 -10.69 6.24 -0.21
C VAL A 391 -10.48 4.76 0.08
N VAL A 392 -9.21 4.36 0.15
CA VAL A 392 -8.79 3.01 0.54
C VAL A 392 -8.12 3.02 1.89
N ARG A 393 -7.90 1.84 2.48
CA ARG A 393 -7.21 1.69 3.77
C ARG A 393 -5.86 2.42 3.84
N HIS A 394 -5.13 2.48 2.72
CA HIS A 394 -3.86 3.20 2.65
C HIS A 394 -4.03 4.73 2.75
N THR A 395 -5.20 5.27 2.38
CA THR A 395 -5.56 6.67 2.56
C THR A 395 -5.47 7.10 4.03
N LEU A 396 -5.66 6.20 5.00
CA LEU A 396 -5.50 6.52 6.42
C LEU A 396 -4.05 6.93 6.75
N ARG A 397 -3.06 6.18 6.24
CA ARG A 397 -1.64 6.55 6.41
C ARG A 397 -1.34 7.86 5.69
N HIS A 398 -1.85 8.04 4.48
CA HIS A 398 -1.63 9.28 3.74
C HIS A 398 -2.21 10.48 4.49
N THR A 399 -3.42 10.32 5.03
CA THR A 399 -4.11 11.32 5.88
C THR A 399 -3.30 11.65 7.13
N ALA A 400 -2.79 10.64 7.85
CA ALA A 400 -2.00 10.86 9.06
C ALA A 400 -0.80 11.78 8.78
N ALA A 401 -0.08 11.50 7.69
CA ALA A 401 1.08 12.27 7.31
C ALA A 401 0.74 13.65 6.72
N THR A 402 -0.37 13.78 5.96
CA THR A 402 -0.88 15.08 5.53
C THR A 402 -1.28 15.94 6.73
N TRP A 403 -1.89 15.35 7.77
CA TRP A 403 -2.21 16.08 9.00
C TRP A 403 -0.96 16.51 9.77
N LEU A 404 0.10 15.70 9.79
CA LEU A 404 1.39 16.11 10.38
C LEU A 404 2.02 17.26 9.60
N ARG A 405 1.92 17.25 8.27
CA ARG A 405 2.34 18.36 7.40
C ARG A 405 1.54 19.63 7.70
N ILE A 406 0.21 19.55 7.76
CA ILE A 406 -0.66 20.69 8.09
C ILE A 406 -0.33 21.23 9.49
N ALA A 407 -0.02 20.34 10.43
CA ALA A 407 0.41 20.69 11.78
C ALA A 407 1.89 21.14 11.86
N ARG A 408 2.59 21.28 10.72
CA ARG A 408 3.98 21.74 10.61
C ARG A 408 4.97 20.94 11.46
N VAL A 409 4.74 19.64 11.61
CA VAL A 409 5.68 18.77 12.32
C VAL A 409 6.92 18.58 11.46
N ASP A 410 8.10 18.67 12.09
CA ASP A 410 9.38 18.40 11.43
C ASP A 410 9.35 17.08 10.64
N VAL A 411 9.92 17.10 9.43
CA VAL A 411 9.83 16.00 8.47
C VAL A 411 10.47 14.73 9.04
N ARG A 412 11.57 14.85 9.78
CA ARG A 412 12.24 13.70 10.39
C ARG A 412 11.42 13.14 11.54
N ALA A 413 10.96 13.99 12.45
CA ALA A 413 10.09 13.58 13.55
C ALA A 413 8.81 12.89 13.04
N ALA A 414 8.22 13.42 11.97
CA ALA A 414 7.05 12.82 11.34
C ALA A 414 7.37 11.49 10.63
N ALA A 415 8.53 11.37 9.97
CA ALA A 415 8.98 10.11 9.36
C ALA A 415 9.21 9.02 10.42
N ASP A 416 9.84 9.37 11.54
CA ASP A 416 10.09 8.49 12.69
C ASP A 416 8.76 8.05 13.32
N LEU A 417 7.83 8.99 13.55
CA LEU A 417 6.50 8.68 14.08
C LEU A 417 5.74 7.68 13.19
N LEU A 418 5.79 7.84 11.88
CA LEU A 418 5.08 6.99 10.92
C LEU A 418 5.85 5.72 10.54
N GLY A 419 7.08 5.56 11.04
CA GLY A 419 7.96 4.44 10.75
C GLY A 419 8.29 4.29 9.25
N MET A 420 8.71 5.37 8.58
CA MET A 420 9.24 5.31 7.21
C MET A 420 10.55 6.08 7.05
N SER A 421 11.22 5.89 5.90
CA SER A 421 12.41 6.67 5.57
C SER A 421 12.07 8.14 5.33
N ILE A 422 12.98 9.03 5.71
CA ILE A 422 12.90 10.47 5.45
C ILE A 422 12.72 10.74 3.96
N GLN A 423 13.45 10.03 3.09
CA GLN A 423 13.28 10.12 1.63
C GLN A 423 11.85 9.83 1.17
N THR A 424 11.19 8.83 1.77
CA THR A 424 9.79 8.55 1.45
C THR A 424 8.88 9.67 1.93
N MET A 425 9.17 10.24 3.10
CA MET A 425 8.43 11.39 3.63
C MET A 425 8.57 12.60 2.71
N VAL A 426 9.80 12.97 2.31
CA VAL A 426 10.06 14.07 1.38
C VAL A 426 9.41 13.83 0.02
N ARG A 427 9.49 12.62 -0.55
CA ARG A 427 8.85 12.33 -1.84
C ARG A 427 7.33 12.50 -1.82
N ILE A 428 6.68 12.17 -0.70
CA ILE A 428 5.22 12.25 -0.58
C ILE A 428 4.76 13.63 -0.08
N TYR A 429 5.58 14.32 0.73
CA TYR A 429 5.17 15.51 1.49
C TYR A 429 6.09 16.74 1.32
N GLY A 430 7.25 16.58 0.69
CA GLY A 430 8.31 17.58 0.56
C GLY A 430 8.05 18.67 -0.48
N GLN A 431 6.78 18.91 -0.85
CA GLN A 431 6.43 20.14 -1.54
C GLN A 431 6.45 21.27 -0.51
N TRP A 432 7.49 22.10 -0.58
CA TRP A 432 7.69 23.30 0.22
C TRP A 432 6.42 24.14 0.25
N THR A 433 5.86 24.34 1.44
CA THR A 433 4.76 25.29 1.65
C THR A 433 5.35 26.67 1.84
N LEU A 434 4.69 27.72 1.34
CA LEU A 434 5.14 29.11 1.55
C LEU A 434 5.28 29.40 3.05
N GLU A 435 4.37 28.88 3.86
CA GLU A 435 4.40 29.02 5.32
C GLU A 435 5.59 28.29 5.97
N GLY A 436 6.10 27.23 5.35
CA GLY A 436 7.31 26.55 5.82
C GLY A 436 8.58 27.29 5.40
N GLN A 437 8.51 28.06 4.31
CA GLN A 437 9.54 29.00 3.92
C GLN A 437 9.53 30.21 4.84
N ASP A 438 8.36 30.70 5.28
CA ASP A 438 8.24 31.77 6.27
C ASP A 438 8.88 31.35 7.60
N ASP A 439 8.51 30.19 8.16
CA ASP A 439 9.09 29.69 9.42
C ASP A 439 10.62 29.49 9.29
N ALA A 440 11.11 29.02 8.12
CA ALA A 440 12.54 28.84 7.86
C ALA A 440 13.29 30.18 7.65
N ALA A 441 12.66 31.15 6.98
CA ALA A 441 13.18 32.50 6.79
C ALA A 441 13.24 33.24 8.12
N ASP A 442 12.22 33.11 8.96
CA ASP A 442 12.20 33.65 10.32
C ASP A 442 13.27 32.97 11.20
N ALA A 443 13.42 31.65 11.14
CA ALA A 443 14.46 30.95 11.88
C ALA A 443 15.87 31.41 11.47
N LEU A 444 16.08 31.62 10.17
CA LEU A 444 17.32 32.16 9.60
C LEU A 444 17.56 33.61 10.05
N ALA A 445 16.54 34.47 9.96
CA ALA A 445 16.60 35.87 10.37
C ALA A 445 16.84 36.03 11.88
N ASN A 446 16.32 35.11 12.69
CA ASN A 446 16.48 35.10 14.14
C ASN A 446 17.74 34.35 14.62
N GLY A 447 18.53 33.77 13.71
CA GLY A 447 19.76 33.05 14.05
C GLY A 447 19.54 31.81 14.92
N ALA A 448 18.36 31.18 14.80
CA ALA A 448 17.99 30.04 15.62
C ALA A 448 19.01 28.88 15.46
N GLY A 449 19.77 28.59 16.52
CA GLY A 449 20.78 27.53 16.54
C GLY A 449 22.20 27.97 16.14
N VAL A 450 22.42 29.23 15.75
CA VAL A 450 23.76 29.81 15.60
C VAL A 450 24.22 30.33 16.97
N LYS A 451 25.47 30.04 17.38
CA LYS A 451 26.02 30.62 18.62
C LYS A 451 25.97 32.14 18.49
N ALA A 452 25.50 32.84 19.52
CA ALA A 452 25.31 34.30 19.51
C ALA A 452 26.54 35.08 19.04
N ALA A 453 27.74 34.56 19.28
CA ALA A 453 29.01 35.15 18.84
C ALA A 453 29.22 35.19 17.32
N THR A 454 28.44 34.46 16.53
CA THR A 454 28.61 34.32 15.07
C THR A 454 27.47 34.93 14.26
N PHE A 455 26.47 35.54 14.89
CA PHE A 455 25.27 36.03 14.20
C PHE A 455 25.29 37.56 14.05
N PHE A 456 25.34 38.05 12.81
CA PHE A 456 25.33 39.48 12.44
C PHE A 456 23.89 40.05 12.25
N GLY A 457 22.91 39.55 12.99
CA GLY A 457 21.49 39.87 12.79
C GLY A 457 20.90 40.84 13.82
N VAL A 458 20.02 41.70 13.33
CA VAL A 458 19.26 42.74 14.04
C VAL A 458 18.67 42.21 15.37
N PRO A 459 18.77 42.97 16.47
CA PRO A 459 18.23 42.54 17.76
C PRO A 459 16.74 42.18 17.62
N ARG A 460 16.37 41.04 18.21
CA ARG A 460 14.99 40.57 18.32
C ARG A 460 14.13 41.74 18.84
N PRO A 461 13.06 42.16 18.13
CA PRO A 461 12.17 43.18 18.67
C PRO A 461 11.66 42.69 20.03
N ALA A 462 11.85 43.53 21.04
CA ALA A 462 11.42 43.21 22.39
C ALA A 462 9.93 42.82 22.33
N PRO A 463 9.51 41.74 23.02
CA PRO A 463 8.08 41.50 23.17
C PRO A 463 7.46 42.79 23.70
N ALA A 464 6.30 43.17 23.15
CA ALA A 464 5.53 44.26 23.73
C ALA A 464 5.43 44.00 25.24
N PRO A 465 5.80 44.96 26.11
CA PRO A 465 5.83 44.71 27.53
C PRO A 465 4.48 44.15 27.93
N ASP A 466 4.50 43.02 28.64
CA ASP A 466 3.31 42.47 29.27
C ASP A 466 2.62 43.64 29.97
N VAL A 467 1.36 43.90 29.60
CA VAL A 467 0.52 44.81 30.35
C VAL A 467 0.45 44.22 31.74
N LEU A 468 1.31 44.73 32.63
CA LEU A 468 1.35 44.39 34.03
C LEU A 468 -0.09 44.44 34.54
N ALA A 469 -0.53 43.33 35.14
CA ALA A 469 -1.75 43.34 35.92
C ALA A 469 -1.69 44.56 36.86
N PRO A 470 -2.77 45.36 36.95
CA PRO A 470 -2.73 46.57 37.75
C PRO A 470 -2.41 46.21 39.21
N PRO A 471 -1.58 47.02 39.90
CA PRO A 471 -1.21 46.74 41.28
C PRO A 471 -2.46 46.69 42.16
N VAL A 472 -2.48 45.71 43.06
CA VAL A 472 -3.47 45.60 44.12
C VAL A 472 -3.29 46.78 45.08
N GLY A 473 -4.31 47.63 45.18
CA GLY A 473 -4.46 48.58 46.27
C GLY A 473 -4.66 50.03 45.83
N ASP A 474 -5.88 50.38 45.43
CA ASP A 474 -6.45 51.71 45.66
C ASP A 474 -7.83 51.50 46.29
N PRO A 475 -8.26 52.36 47.25
CA PRO A 475 -9.56 52.22 47.90
C PRO A 475 -10.70 52.37 46.89
N PRO A 476 -11.88 51.78 47.16
CA PRO A 476 -12.97 51.72 46.18
C PRO A 476 -13.40 53.13 45.75
N ARG A 477 -13.44 53.36 44.44
CA ARG A 477 -13.92 54.62 43.85
C ARG A 477 -15.34 54.91 44.31
N ALA A 478 -15.55 56.07 44.93
CA ALA A 478 -16.89 56.56 45.25
C ALA A 478 -17.73 56.67 43.97
N HIS A 479 -18.91 56.05 43.97
CA HIS A 479 -19.85 56.15 42.85
C HIS A 479 -20.36 57.60 42.72
N PRO A 480 -20.38 58.18 41.50
CA PRO A 480 -20.87 59.54 41.30
C PRO A 480 -22.38 59.61 41.59
N VAL A 481 -22.78 60.63 42.35
CA VAL A 481 -24.18 60.89 42.72
C VAL A 481 -25.03 61.12 41.47
N VAL A 482 -26.31 60.77 41.54
CA VAL A 482 -27.29 60.77 40.43
C VAL A 482 -27.29 62.07 39.59
N ALA A 483 -26.96 63.21 40.20
CA ALA A 483 -26.83 64.51 39.52
C ALA A 483 -25.70 64.54 38.46
N GLN A 484 -24.58 63.84 38.68
CA GLN A 484 -23.45 63.80 37.74
C GLN A 484 -23.69 62.87 36.54
N ARG A 485 -24.56 61.85 36.68
CA ARG A 485 -25.00 61.02 35.54
C ARG A 485 -25.86 61.81 34.55
N ARG A 486 -26.83 62.58 35.04
CA ARG A 486 -27.71 63.41 34.18
C ARG A 486 -26.94 64.44 33.35
N LYS A 487 -25.85 65.01 33.88
CA LYS A 487 -24.99 65.97 33.16
C LYS A 487 -24.20 65.32 32.02
N ARG A 488 -23.78 64.04 32.15
CA ARG A 488 -23.08 63.29 31.09
C ARG A 488 -24.01 62.84 29.96
N ASP A 489 -25.24 62.45 30.29
CA ASP A 489 -26.20 61.98 29.28
C ASP A 489 -26.71 63.15 28.41
N HIS A 490 -26.82 64.36 28.98
CA HIS A 490 -27.17 65.57 28.21
C HIS A 490 -26.08 66.01 27.21
N VAL A 491 -24.80 65.81 27.56
CA VAL A 491 -23.66 66.11 26.66
C VAL A 491 -23.56 65.08 25.52
N ARG A 492 -23.95 63.83 25.75
CA ARG A 492 -23.99 62.78 24.71
C ARG A 492 -25.11 63.00 23.70
N ALA A 493 -26.28 63.49 24.12
CA ALA A 493 -27.41 63.76 23.23
C ALA A 493 -27.10 64.91 22.24
N ASN A 494 -26.36 65.93 22.67
CA ASN A 494 -26.02 67.09 21.82
C ASN A 494 -24.76 66.87 20.94
N GLY A 495 -23.93 65.86 21.21
CA GLY A 495 -22.73 65.57 20.41
C GLY A 495 -22.99 64.86 19.08
N ALA A 496 -24.20 64.35 18.84
CA ALA A 496 -24.56 63.66 17.61
C ALA A 496 -24.75 64.60 16.39
N SER A 497 -24.87 65.91 16.60
CA SER A 497 -25.03 66.91 15.52
C SER A 497 -23.71 67.38 14.89
N LEU A 498 -22.56 67.04 15.47
CA LEU A 498 -21.24 67.49 15.00
C LEU A 498 -20.61 66.60 13.91
N ARG A 499 -21.15 65.40 13.65
CA ARG A 499 -20.65 64.51 12.58
C ARG A 499 -21.17 64.84 11.17
N ALA A 500 -22.02 65.85 11.02
CA ALA A 500 -22.60 66.25 9.73
C ALA A 500 -21.90 67.43 9.03
N ARG A 501 -20.73 67.91 9.52
CA ARG A 501 -20.10 69.16 9.01
C ARG A 501 -18.64 69.08 8.54
N VAL A 502 -18.03 67.90 8.41
CA VAL A 502 -16.68 67.80 7.83
C VAL A 502 -16.71 66.79 6.69
N GLY A 503 -16.75 67.32 5.47
CA GLY A 503 -16.88 66.57 4.24
C GLY A 503 -15.64 65.73 3.91
N TYR A 504 -15.89 64.49 3.46
CA TYR A 504 -14.95 63.72 2.68
C TYR A 504 -15.76 62.87 1.68
N GLU A 505 -15.66 63.20 0.40
CA GLU A 505 -16.31 62.48 -0.69
C GLU A 505 -15.66 61.10 -0.96
N PRO A 506 -16.43 60.08 -1.36
CA PRO A 506 -15.89 58.79 -1.79
C PRO A 506 -15.42 58.84 -3.24
N ALA A 507 -14.11 58.69 -3.46
CA ALA A 507 -13.53 58.61 -4.80
C ALA A 507 -13.75 57.22 -5.45
N GLY A 508 -14.70 57.18 -6.40
CA GLY A 508 -14.46 56.75 -7.79
C GLY A 508 -14.17 55.28 -8.10
N ILE A 509 -15.24 54.57 -8.50
CA ILE A 509 -15.19 53.43 -9.42
C ILE A 509 -14.78 53.97 -10.81
N ARG A 510 -13.65 53.51 -11.36
CA ARG A 510 -13.26 53.74 -12.76
C ARG A 510 -12.90 52.41 -13.42
N GLY A 511 -13.53 52.14 -14.57
CA GLY A 511 -13.00 51.19 -15.54
C GLY A 511 -14.04 50.35 -16.27
N GLY A 512 -14.90 50.98 -17.07
CA GLY A 512 -15.54 50.31 -18.20
C GLY A 512 -15.60 51.27 -19.38
N LYS A 513 -15.52 50.71 -20.60
CA LYS A 513 -16.12 51.15 -21.89
C LYS A 513 -15.18 51.29 -23.11
N PRO A 514 -15.71 51.15 -24.35
CA PRO A 514 -15.30 50.10 -25.28
C PRO A 514 -14.87 50.65 -26.66
N ALA A 515 -14.53 49.75 -27.59
CA ALA A 515 -14.83 49.82 -29.02
C ALA A 515 -15.03 48.40 -29.54
#